data_AF-A0AAU1ZN98-F1
#
_entry.id   AF-A0AAU1ZN98-F1
#
_cell.length_a   1.000
_cell.length_b   1.000
_cell.length_c   1.000
_cell.angle_alpha   90.00
_cell.angle_beta   90.00
_cell.angle_gamma   90.00
#
_symmetry.space_group_name_H-M   'P 1'
#
loop_
_entity.id
_entity.type
_entity.pdbx_description
1 polymer ?
#
loop_
_entity_poly.entity_id
_entity_poly.type
_entity_poly.pdbx_seq_one_letter_code
_entity_poly.pdbx_strand_id
1 'polypeptide(L)'
;MRRLRSAEAARQARASAEAEEYYAQREAALIGRLADQRATTVWLAEELLPAAVARLQKGDPASEILQAVSFGKHLDGEFTEALKGALQTLLEAVEAEEHTRDASQRALVAVARRVQAIVHQLAKDLHAMQILHGTDVVVSRGLQNIDHRNALIGRLAASIAVLGDARPGRQWSKAIPLYDVLRGAMSRIVDFPRVKLQSVTEVAVIGPGAEPLIHLLAELLDNATTFSPPHAPVEVTASEVPSGIAIEIEDRGVGLTEEVRERVERVMANALTGIHLASLGEVTQLGLPVVSRLAREHGCEVDLRTSAYGGVRAVVLVPRRLITTVPPSVIRIPQPARRRAGGPTPPRPVMVRDAAPEPAEVRKTPNGLPQRRRESPVPTPIVMATPTPPAAPAASRGTSGTPRQPGLMWEAFNGDKRSVAEPSTPHSEPSDEVE
;
A
#
# COMPACT_ATOMS: atom_id res chain seq x y z
N MET A 1 -78.48 29.91 56.05
CA MET A 1 -78.23 30.11 54.60
C MET A 1 -76.94 30.90 54.31
N ARG A 2 -76.76 32.15 54.76
CA ARG A 2 -75.58 32.98 54.40
C ARG A 2 -74.23 32.45 54.92
N ARG A 3 -74.19 31.91 56.15
CA ARG A 3 -72.98 31.29 56.75
C ARG A 3 -72.58 29.94 56.14
N LEU A 4 -73.54 29.20 55.57
CA LEU A 4 -73.27 27.93 54.89
C LEU A 4 -72.67 28.17 53.51
N ARG A 5 -73.23 29.13 52.74
CA ARG A 5 -72.67 29.56 51.44
C ARG A 5 -71.26 30.14 51.54
N SER A 6 -70.94 30.86 52.62
CA SER A 6 -69.57 31.38 52.84
C SER A 6 -68.58 30.28 53.21
N ALA A 7 -69.02 29.23 53.91
CA ALA A 7 -68.18 28.08 54.24
C ALA A 7 -67.92 27.19 53.00
N GLU A 8 -68.92 27.04 52.12
CA GLU A 8 -68.76 26.35 50.84
C GLU A 8 -67.83 27.11 49.88
N ALA A 9 -67.99 28.43 49.76
CA ALA A 9 -67.10 29.26 48.94
C ALA A 9 -65.64 29.23 49.46
N ALA A 10 -65.43 29.24 50.78
CA ALA A 10 -64.10 29.12 51.36
C ALA A 10 -63.47 27.73 51.14
N ARG A 11 -64.27 26.66 51.11
CA ARG A 11 -63.79 25.31 50.77
C ARG A 11 -63.43 25.21 49.29
N GLN A 12 -64.25 25.77 48.40
CA GLN A 12 -63.95 25.81 46.97
C GLN A 12 -62.68 26.60 46.66
N ALA A 13 -62.47 27.75 47.32
CA ALA A 13 -61.26 28.55 47.14
C ALA A 13 -59.98 27.84 47.64
N ARG A 14 -60.07 27.07 48.72
CA ARG A 14 -58.95 26.24 49.19
C ARG A 14 -58.66 25.08 48.23
N ALA A 15 -59.69 24.40 47.76
CA ALA A 15 -59.55 23.33 46.79
C ALA A 15 -58.98 23.81 45.45
N SER A 16 -59.34 25.02 45.00
CA SER A 16 -58.75 25.61 43.78
C SER A 16 -57.30 26.04 44.00
N ALA A 17 -56.96 26.62 45.15
CA ALA A 17 -55.57 26.98 45.47
C ALA A 17 -54.66 25.74 45.60
N GLU A 18 -55.13 24.68 46.26
CA GLU A 18 -54.42 23.39 46.35
C GLU A 18 -54.22 22.76 44.96
N ALA A 19 -55.22 22.86 44.07
CA ALA A 19 -55.10 22.39 42.69
C ALA A 19 -54.08 23.22 41.88
N GLU A 20 -54.12 24.56 41.97
CA GLU A 20 -53.17 25.46 41.31
C GLU A 20 -51.73 25.21 41.77
N GLU A 21 -51.50 25.04 43.08
CA GLU A 21 -50.19 24.68 43.61
C GLU A 21 -49.71 23.31 43.10
N TYR A 22 -50.60 22.31 43.06
CA TYR A 22 -50.27 21.00 42.51
C TYR A 22 -49.89 21.07 41.02
N TYR A 23 -50.65 21.81 40.21
CA TYR A 23 -50.34 21.97 38.78
C TYR A 23 -49.04 22.76 38.56
N ALA A 24 -48.79 23.82 39.32
CA ALA A 24 -47.56 24.60 39.23
C ALA A 24 -46.32 23.78 39.62
N GLN A 25 -46.41 22.96 40.68
CA GLN A 25 -45.33 22.04 41.08
C GLN A 25 -45.07 20.97 40.00
N ARG A 26 -46.14 20.42 39.40
CA ARG A 26 -46.03 19.44 38.32
C ARG A 26 -45.41 20.04 37.06
N GLU A 27 -45.80 21.25 36.69
CA GLU A 27 -45.24 21.97 35.54
C GLU A 27 -43.76 22.28 35.74
N ALA A 28 -43.38 22.83 36.91
CA ALA A 28 -41.97 23.09 37.24
C ALA A 28 -41.12 21.81 37.20
N ALA A 29 -41.66 20.68 37.69
CA ALA A 29 -40.98 19.39 37.63
C ALA A 29 -40.79 18.87 36.19
N LEU A 30 -41.78 19.07 35.32
CA LEU A 30 -41.67 18.70 33.90
C LEU A 30 -40.67 19.57 33.15
N ILE A 31 -40.68 20.89 33.39
CA ILE A 31 -39.71 21.82 32.80
C ILE A 31 -38.28 21.48 33.25
N GLY A 32 -38.08 21.21 34.54
CA GLY A 32 -36.79 20.76 35.07
C GLY A 32 -36.30 19.48 34.39
N ARG A 33 -37.17 18.48 34.27
CA ARG A 33 -36.83 17.20 33.59
C ARG A 33 -36.46 17.41 32.12
N LEU A 34 -37.20 18.26 31.39
CA LEU A 34 -36.88 18.58 29.99
C LEU A 34 -35.54 19.31 29.86
N ALA A 35 -35.23 20.22 30.80
CA ALA A 35 -33.95 20.92 30.83
C ALA A 35 -32.79 19.93 31.05
N ASP A 36 -32.94 19.01 32.00
CA ASP A 36 -31.95 17.96 32.29
C ASP A 36 -31.74 17.00 31.11
N GLN A 37 -32.83 16.56 30.47
CA GLN A 37 -32.77 15.72 29.27
C GLN A 37 -32.04 16.43 28.13
N ARG A 38 -32.37 17.70 27.87
CA ARG A 38 -31.71 18.50 26.84
C ARG A 38 -30.22 18.68 27.11
N ALA A 39 -29.86 19.04 28.35
CA ALA A 39 -28.46 19.20 28.74
C ALA A 39 -27.67 17.91 28.54
N THR A 40 -28.26 16.77 28.91
CA THR A 40 -27.64 15.44 28.74
C THR A 40 -27.48 15.07 27.27
N THR A 41 -28.47 15.32 26.41
CA THR A 41 -28.37 15.03 24.98
C THR A 41 -27.28 15.88 24.31
N VAL A 42 -27.17 17.15 24.67
CA VAL A 42 -26.10 18.03 24.14
C VAL A 42 -24.74 17.50 24.60
N TRP A 43 -24.57 17.21 25.88
CA TRP A 43 -23.34 16.63 26.41
C TRP A 43 -22.97 15.30 25.73
N LEU A 44 -23.95 14.43 25.50
CA LEU A 44 -23.75 13.17 24.77
C LEU A 44 -23.21 13.43 23.36
N ALA A 45 -23.83 14.35 22.62
CA ALA A 45 -23.51 14.62 21.23
C ALA A 45 -22.16 15.35 21.05
N GLU A 46 -21.89 16.34 21.90
CA GLU A 46 -20.75 17.24 21.74
C GLU A 46 -19.48 16.74 22.43
N GLU A 47 -19.61 15.99 23.52
CA GLU A 47 -18.47 15.55 24.33
C GLU A 47 -18.32 14.04 24.38
N LEU A 48 -19.37 13.33 24.80
CA LEU A 48 -19.25 11.90 25.11
C LEU A 48 -19.03 11.05 23.86
N LEU A 49 -19.82 11.27 22.80
CA LEU A 49 -19.71 10.49 21.56
C LEU A 49 -18.35 10.68 20.88
N PRO A 50 -17.85 11.91 20.63
CA PRO A 50 -16.51 12.09 20.08
C PRO A 50 -15.42 11.45 20.93
N ALA A 51 -15.51 11.56 22.26
CA ALA A 51 -14.55 10.94 23.17
C ALA A 51 -14.62 9.41 23.13
N ALA A 52 -15.82 8.82 23.09
CA ALA A 52 -16.02 7.39 22.99
C ALA A 52 -15.47 6.83 21.68
N VAL A 53 -15.76 7.47 20.54
CA VAL A 53 -15.21 7.09 19.23
C VAL A 53 -13.68 7.18 19.24
N ALA A 54 -13.11 8.25 19.78
CA ALA A 54 -11.66 8.42 19.87
C ALA A 54 -10.97 7.37 20.77
N ARG A 55 -11.65 6.89 21.82
CA ARG A 55 -11.16 5.77 22.66
C ARG A 55 -11.24 4.44 21.92
N LEU A 56 -12.35 4.19 21.22
CA LEU A 56 -12.52 2.99 20.40
C LEU A 56 -11.43 2.90 19.31
N GLN A 57 -11.14 4.02 18.62
CA GLN A 57 -10.07 4.11 17.63
C GLN A 57 -8.66 3.92 18.21
N LYS A 58 -8.47 4.09 19.52
CA LYS A 58 -7.21 3.77 20.22
C LYS A 58 -7.11 2.30 20.65
N GLY A 59 -8.18 1.53 20.48
CA GLY A 59 -8.23 0.10 20.79
C GLY A 59 -8.92 -0.25 22.11
N ASP A 60 -9.58 0.70 22.78
CA ASP A 60 -10.37 0.40 23.99
C ASP A 60 -11.62 -0.41 23.60
N PRO A 61 -11.94 -1.51 24.31
CA PRO A 61 -13.12 -2.31 23.98
C PRO A 61 -14.40 -1.53 24.27
N ALA A 62 -15.40 -1.64 23.37
CA ALA A 62 -16.67 -0.94 23.50
C ALA A 62 -17.36 -1.19 24.86
N SER A 63 -17.22 -2.39 25.42
CA SER A 63 -17.76 -2.76 26.73
C SER A 63 -17.16 -1.96 27.88
N GLU A 64 -15.87 -1.64 27.84
CA GLU A 64 -15.20 -0.82 28.86
C GLU A 64 -15.63 0.65 28.75
N ILE A 65 -15.77 1.16 27.53
CA ILE A 65 -16.26 2.51 27.28
C ILE A 65 -17.68 2.65 27.84
N LEU A 66 -18.58 1.71 27.52
CA LEU A 66 -19.96 1.71 28.02
C LEU A 66 -20.03 1.64 29.55
N GLN A 67 -19.15 0.86 30.20
CA GLN A 67 -19.09 0.77 31.67
C GLN A 67 -18.59 2.06 32.34
N ALA A 68 -17.73 2.81 31.67
CA ALA A 68 -17.21 4.07 32.17
C ALA A 68 -18.25 5.22 32.11
N VAL A 69 -19.29 5.08 31.29
CA VAL A 69 -20.34 6.10 31.16
C VAL A 69 -21.39 5.95 32.26
N SER A 70 -21.55 7.00 33.05
CA SER A 70 -22.63 7.11 34.03
C SER A 70 -23.50 8.31 33.74
N PHE A 71 -24.77 8.06 33.44
CA PHE A 71 -25.79 9.10 33.35
C PHE A 71 -26.30 9.45 34.76
N GLY A 72 -26.52 10.74 35.02
CA GLY A 72 -26.91 11.21 36.34
C GLY A 72 -28.27 10.66 36.82
N LYS A 73 -28.43 10.47 38.13
CA LYS A 73 -29.65 9.92 38.77
C LYS A 73 -30.91 10.79 38.63
N HIS A 74 -30.77 12.03 38.14
CA HIS A 74 -31.87 12.97 37.93
C HIS A 74 -32.65 12.68 36.64
N LEU A 75 -32.11 11.81 35.77
CA LEU A 75 -32.73 11.41 34.52
C LEU A 75 -33.75 10.29 34.72
N ASP A 76 -34.74 10.27 33.84
CA ASP A 76 -35.69 9.17 33.74
C ASP A 76 -34.96 7.86 33.37
N GLY A 77 -35.41 6.74 33.94
CA GLY A 77 -34.81 5.43 33.70
C GLY A 77 -34.97 4.98 32.25
N GLU A 78 -36.15 5.19 31.67
CA GLU A 78 -36.41 4.86 30.26
C GLU A 78 -35.54 5.69 29.31
N PHE A 79 -35.40 6.98 29.59
CA PHE A 79 -34.52 7.87 28.81
C PHE A 79 -33.06 7.46 28.93
N THR A 80 -32.61 7.11 30.14
CA THR A 80 -31.24 6.65 30.39
C THR A 80 -30.92 5.37 29.61
N GLU A 81 -31.83 4.39 29.62
CA GLU A 81 -31.66 3.15 28.85
C GLU A 81 -31.69 3.41 27.33
N ALA A 82 -32.54 4.33 26.86
CA ALA A 82 -32.52 4.73 25.44
C ALA A 82 -31.18 5.37 25.03
N LEU A 83 -30.61 6.24 25.86
CA LEU A 83 -29.29 6.83 25.61
C LEU A 83 -28.17 5.79 25.60
N LYS A 84 -28.18 4.85 26.55
CA LYS A 84 -27.22 3.73 26.57
C LYS A 84 -27.36 2.86 25.31
N GLY A 85 -28.59 2.54 24.92
CA GLY A 85 -28.86 1.77 23.69
C GLY A 85 -28.36 2.48 22.45
N ALA A 86 -28.62 3.79 22.32
CA ALA A 86 -28.11 4.59 21.21
C ALA A 86 -26.58 4.64 21.17
N LEU A 87 -25.93 4.84 22.33
CA LEU A 87 -24.48 4.80 22.46
C LEU A 87 -23.93 3.42 22.04
N GLN A 88 -24.52 2.34 22.53
CA GLN A 88 -24.12 0.97 22.17
C GLN A 88 -24.24 0.73 20.65
N THR A 89 -25.37 1.06 20.03
CA THR A 89 -25.56 0.90 18.58
C THR A 89 -24.55 1.70 17.78
N LEU A 90 -24.21 2.92 18.22
CA LEU A 90 -23.18 3.73 17.56
C LEU A 90 -21.78 3.11 17.70
N LEU A 91 -21.40 2.63 18.88
CA LEU A 91 -20.11 1.98 19.08
C LEU A 91 -20.00 0.70 18.24
N GLU A 92 -21.05 -0.13 18.21
CA GLU A 92 -21.11 -1.33 17.38
C GLU A 92 -20.99 -1.00 15.88
N ALA A 93 -21.65 0.07 15.43
CA ALA A 93 -21.56 0.52 14.04
C ALA A 93 -20.15 0.99 13.67
N VAL A 94 -19.50 1.76 14.54
CA VAL A 94 -18.11 2.23 14.33
C VAL A 94 -17.14 1.04 14.37
N GLU A 95 -17.29 0.11 15.29
CA GLU A 95 -16.45 -1.10 15.38
C GLU A 95 -16.61 -1.98 14.12
N ALA A 96 -17.85 -2.14 13.62
CA ALA A 96 -18.11 -2.87 12.38
C ALA A 96 -17.48 -2.17 11.16
N GLU A 97 -17.51 -0.84 11.11
CA GLU A 97 -16.85 -0.04 10.07
C GLU A 97 -15.32 -0.21 10.11
N GLU A 98 -14.70 -0.08 11.29
CA GLU A 98 -13.26 -0.29 11.48
C GLU A 98 -12.85 -1.73 11.13
N HIS A 99 -13.62 -2.75 11.54
CA HIS A 99 -13.32 -4.13 11.17
C HIS A 99 -13.43 -4.36 9.65
N THR A 100 -14.41 -3.73 8.98
CA THR A 100 -14.56 -3.79 7.52
C THR A 100 -13.40 -3.11 6.81
N ARG A 101 -12.95 -1.96 7.32
CA ARG A 101 -11.77 -1.22 6.86
C ARG A 101 -10.51 -2.08 6.99
N ASP A 102 -10.28 -2.69 8.14
CA ASP A 102 -9.14 -3.59 8.39
C ASP A 102 -9.16 -4.82 7.50
N ALA A 103 -10.34 -5.43 7.30
CA ALA A 103 -10.51 -6.57 6.41
C ALA A 103 -10.20 -6.19 4.95
N SER A 104 -10.65 -5.01 4.50
CA SER A 104 -10.37 -4.48 3.16
C SER A 104 -8.88 -4.20 2.96
N GLN A 105 -8.24 -3.59 3.96
CA GLN A 105 -6.79 -3.33 3.95
C GLN A 105 -5.99 -4.63 3.85
N ARG A 106 -6.32 -5.64 4.67
CA ARG A 106 -5.69 -6.97 4.60
C ARG A 106 -5.90 -7.66 3.26
N ALA A 107 -7.10 -7.54 2.67
CA ALA A 107 -7.38 -8.10 1.35
C ALA A 107 -6.52 -7.46 0.26
N LEU A 108 -6.36 -6.13 0.27
CA LEU A 108 -5.48 -5.42 -0.67
C LEU A 108 -4.03 -5.87 -0.57
N VAL A 109 -3.50 -5.98 0.65
CA VAL A 109 -2.15 -6.51 0.86
C VAL A 109 -2.02 -7.94 0.33
N ALA A 110 -3.02 -8.79 0.57
CA ALA A 110 -3.00 -10.17 0.09
C ALA A 110 -2.98 -10.23 -1.45
N VAL A 111 -3.81 -9.43 -2.13
CA VAL A 111 -3.83 -9.32 -3.59
C VAL A 111 -2.49 -8.80 -4.11
N ALA A 112 -1.96 -7.72 -3.52
CA ALA A 112 -0.67 -7.14 -3.89
C ALA A 112 0.47 -8.16 -3.79
N ARG A 113 0.54 -8.91 -2.68
CA ARG A 113 1.55 -9.97 -2.49
C ARG A 113 1.42 -11.08 -3.53
N ARG A 114 0.19 -11.47 -3.89
CA ARG A 114 -0.05 -12.48 -4.94
C ARG A 114 0.43 -11.99 -6.31
N VAL A 115 0.14 -10.73 -6.67
CA VAL A 115 0.64 -10.12 -7.91
C VAL A 115 2.16 -10.04 -7.89
N GLN A 116 2.78 -9.64 -6.78
CA GLN A 116 4.24 -9.62 -6.63
C GLN A 116 4.87 -11.00 -6.83
N ALA A 117 4.26 -12.07 -6.30
CA ALA A 117 4.74 -13.43 -6.49
C ALA A 117 4.72 -13.84 -7.96
N ILE A 118 3.65 -13.50 -8.69
CA ILE A 118 3.51 -13.77 -10.13
C ILE A 118 4.57 -12.98 -10.92
N VAL A 119 4.70 -11.67 -10.66
CA VAL A 119 5.70 -10.80 -11.30
C VAL A 119 7.12 -11.32 -11.07
N HIS A 120 7.42 -11.78 -9.86
CA HIS A 120 8.72 -12.34 -9.54
C HIS A 120 9.00 -13.64 -10.30
N GLN A 121 7.99 -14.50 -10.46
CA GLN A 121 8.12 -15.71 -11.26
C GLN A 121 8.32 -15.40 -12.74
N LEU A 122 7.52 -14.47 -13.29
CA LEU A 122 7.67 -14.00 -14.67
C LEU A 122 9.06 -13.40 -14.93
N ALA A 123 9.62 -12.65 -13.98
CA ALA A 123 10.98 -12.12 -14.10
C ALA A 123 12.03 -13.23 -14.21
N LYS A 124 11.87 -14.34 -13.45
CA LYS A 124 12.76 -15.50 -13.56
C LYS A 124 12.63 -16.18 -14.92
N ASP A 125 11.40 -16.37 -15.39
CA ASP A 125 11.14 -17.03 -16.67
C ASP A 125 11.69 -16.19 -17.83
N LEU A 126 11.48 -14.87 -17.81
CA LEU A 126 12.06 -13.93 -18.77
C LEU A 126 13.59 -13.94 -18.73
N HIS A 127 14.19 -13.98 -17.53
CA HIS A 127 15.64 -14.07 -17.39
C HIS A 127 16.20 -15.37 -17.98
N ALA A 128 15.52 -16.50 -17.77
CA ALA A 128 15.88 -17.77 -18.40
C ALA A 128 15.80 -17.68 -19.94
N MET A 129 14.75 -17.06 -20.49
CA MET A 129 14.63 -16.82 -21.93
C MET A 129 15.73 -15.90 -22.47
N GLN A 130 16.11 -14.86 -21.72
CA GLN A 130 17.23 -13.97 -22.09
C GLN A 130 18.55 -14.72 -22.14
N ILE A 131 18.80 -15.65 -21.20
CA ILE A 131 20.00 -16.49 -21.22
C ILE A 131 20.02 -17.40 -22.46
N LEU A 132 18.86 -17.99 -22.81
CA LEU A 132 18.77 -18.92 -23.94
C LEU A 132 18.78 -18.23 -25.31
N HIS A 133 18.18 -17.05 -25.43
CA HIS A 133 17.90 -16.39 -26.72
C HIS A 133 18.50 -14.99 -26.84
N GLY A 134 19.33 -14.55 -25.89
CA GLY A 134 19.87 -13.18 -25.83
C GLY A 134 20.79 -12.78 -27.00
N THR A 135 21.20 -13.73 -27.84
CA THR A 135 21.99 -13.49 -29.06
C THR A 135 21.15 -12.97 -30.22
N ASP A 136 19.85 -13.25 -30.25
CA ASP A 136 18.94 -12.71 -31.25
C ASP A 136 18.48 -11.30 -30.83
N VAL A 137 18.83 -10.29 -31.63
CA VAL A 137 18.56 -8.88 -31.33
C VAL A 137 17.06 -8.59 -31.26
N VAL A 138 16.24 -9.22 -32.10
CA VAL A 138 14.79 -9.01 -32.15
C VAL A 138 14.14 -9.63 -30.92
N VAL A 139 14.51 -10.88 -30.58
CA VAL A 139 14.00 -11.57 -29.40
C VAL A 139 14.45 -10.87 -28.13
N SER A 140 15.73 -10.50 -28.03
CA SER A 140 16.30 -9.79 -26.88
C SER A 140 15.58 -8.46 -26.63
N ARG A 141 15.32 -7.67 -27.67
CA ARG A 141 14.54 -6.42 -27.56
C ARG A 141 13.10 -6.69 -27.09
N GLY A 142 12.46 -7.72 -27.64
CA GLY A 142 11.12 -8.15 -27.20
C GLY A 142 11.09 -8.52 -25.71
N LEU A 143 12.06 -9.32 -25.26
CA LEU A 143 12.19 -9.74 -23.86
C LEU A 143 12.48 -8.56 -22.93
N GLN A 144 13.34 -7.61 -23.33
CA GLN A 144 13.58 -6.39 -22.56
C GLN A 144 12.32 -5.55 -22.39
N ASN A 145 11.51 -5.41 -23.44
CA ASN A 145 10.24 -4.70 -23.36
C ASN A 145 9.24 -5.39 -22.42
N ILE A 146 9.18 -6.72 -22.43
CA ILE A 146 8.30 -7.50 -21.55
C ILE A 146 8.79 -7.42 -20.10
N ASP A 147 10.10 -7.55 -19.86
CA ASP A 147 10.70 -7.43 -18.53
C ASP A 147 10.43 -6.05 -17.91
N HIS A 148 10.55 -4.98 -18.71
CA HIS A 148 10.19 -3.65 -18.27
C HIS A 148 8.71 -3.54 -17.89
N ARG A 149 7.79 -4.06 -18.71
CA ARG A 149 6.35 -4.10 -18.37
C ARG A 149 6.08 -4.90 -17.11
N ASN A 150 6.78 -6.01 -16.92
CA ASN A 150 6.68 -6.83 -15.71
C ASN A 150 7.16 -6.04 -14.47
N ALA A 151 8.24 -5.26 -14.59
CA ALA A 151 8.71 -4.38 -13.52
C ALA A 151 7.68 -3.29 -13.18
N LEU A 152 6.97 -2.73 -14.16
CA LEU A 152 5.87 -1.77 -13.95
C LEU A 152 4.70 -2.39 -13.19
N ILE A 153 4.30 -3.62 -13.53
CA ILE A 153 3.26 -4.36 -12.78
C ILE A 153 3.73 -4.62 -11.35
N GLY A 154 5.02 -4.97 -11.17
CA GLY A 154 5.64 -5.12 -9.87
C GLY A 154 5.57 -3.85 -9.01
N ARG A 155 5.83 -2.68 -9.61
CA ARG A 155 5.67 -1.38 -8.97
C ARG A 155 4.21 -1.14 -8.59
N LEU A 156 3.24 -1.35 -9.49
CA LEU A 156 1.82 -1.19 -9.19
C LEU A 156 1.40 -2.04 -7.97
N ALA A 157 1.85 -3.30 -7.93
CA ALA A 157 1.59 -4.17 -6.80
C ALA A 157 2.27 -3.67 -5.51
N ALA A 158 3.49 -3.15 -5.59
CA ALA A 158 4.16 -2.52 -4.44
C ALA A 158 3.40 -1.26 -3.96
N SER A 159 2.89 -0.44 -4.88
CA SER A 159 2.07 0.74 -4.56
C SER A 159 0.80 0.34 -3.81
N ILE A 160 0.07 -0.69 -4.28
CA ILE A 160 -1.10 -1.23 -3.57
C ILE A 160 -0.72 -1.78 -2.19
N ALA A 161 0.42 -2.48 -2.08
CA ALA A 161 0.90 -3.00 -0.81
C ALA A 161 1.17 -1.87 0.20
N VAL A 162 1.83 -0.80 -0.24
CA VAL A 162 2.08 0.39 0.58
C VAL A 162 0.76 1.02 1.03
N LEU A 163 -0.24 1.16 0.15
CA LEU A 163 -1.57 1.64 0.55
C LEU A 163 -2.26 0.72 1.57
N GLY A 164 -1.94 -0.57 1.56
CA GLY A 164 -2.39 -1.56 2.53
C GLY A 164 -1.59 -1.65 3.84
N ASP A 165 -0.66 -0.72 4.10
CA ASP A 165 0.27 -0.75 5.25
C ASP A 165 1.28 -1.90 5.24
N ALA A 166 1.55 -2.47 4.07
CA ALA A 166 2.68 -3.36 3.91
C ALA A 166 3.94 -2.56 3.58
N ARG A 167 5.04 -2.90 4.25
CA ARG A 167 6.36 -2.35 3.95
C ARG A 167 6.83 -2.76 2.56
N PRO A 168 7.58 -1.90 1.83
CA PRO A 168 8.22 -2.28 0.58
C PRO A 168 9.05 -3.57 0.75
N GLY A 169 8.85 -4.53 -0.16
CA GLY A 169 9.37 -5.89 0.03
C GLY A 169 10.89 -6.04 -0.08
N ARG A 170 11.59 -5.06 -0.68
CA ARG A 170 13.05 -5.12 -0.87
C ARG A 170 13.76 -4.28 0.18
N GLN A 171 14.61 -4.93 0.98
CA GLN A 171 15.46 -4.25 1.95
C GLN A 171 16.90 -4.25 1.46
N TRP A 172 17.52 -3.08 1.48
CA TRP A 172 18.94 -2.95 1.18
C TRP A 172 19.72 -2.93 2.50
N SER A 173 20.78 -3.73 2.58
CA SER A 173 21.61 -3.80 3.81
C SER A 173 22.73 -2.78 3.84
N LYS A 174 23.20 -2.34 2.66
CA LYS A 174 24.27 -1.36 2.49
C LYS A 174 23.70 -0.02 2.04
N ALA A 175 24.42 1.05 2.36
CA ALA A 175 24.12 2.37 1.82
C ALA A 175 24.29 2.38 0.29
N ILE A 176 23.45 3.14 -0.39
CA ILE A 176 23.40 3.23 -1.86
C ILE A 176 23.62 4.69 -2.26
N PRO A 177 24.53 4.99 -3.22
CA PRO A 177 24.69 6.36 -3.73
C PRO A 177 23.36 6.97 -4.16
N LEU A 178 23.14 8.26 -3.88
CA LEU A 178 21.91 8.96 -4.25
C LEU A 178 21.67 8.92 -5.76
N TYR A 179 22.73 9.01 -6.55
CA TYR A 179 22.67 8.84 -8.00
C TYR A 179 22.09 7.48 -8.41
N ASP A 180 22.47 6.40 -7.72
CA ASP A 180 21.96 5.05 -7.98
C ASP A 180 20.50 4.91 -7.50
N VAL A 181 20.11 5.60 -6.42
CA VAL A 181 18.71 5.69 -5.96
C VAL A 181 17.84 6.38 -7.02
N LEU A 182 18.28 7.52 -7.55
CA LEU A 182 17.58 8.24 -8.62
C LEU A 182 17.46 7.39 -9.89
N ARG A 183 18.54 6.72 -10.30
CA ARG A 183 18.51 5.79 -11.43
C ARG A 183 17.57 4.61 -11.17
N GLY A 184 17.53 4.10 -9.95
CA GLY A 184 16.60 3.05 -9.53
C GLY A 184 15.14 3.48 -9.59
N ALA A 185 14.86 4.77 -9.35
CA ALA A 185 13.53 5.35 -9.51
C ALA A 185 13.16 5.50 -10.99
N MET A 186 14.10 6.04 -11.80
CA MET A 186 13.94 6.16 -13.25
C MET A 186 13.67 4.81 -13.92
N SER A 187 14.31 3.72 -13.49
CA SER A 187 14.08 2.39 -14.09
C SER A 187 12.68 1.83 -13.87
N ARG A 188 11.84 2.48 -13.04
CA ARG A 188 10.49 2.05 -12.68
C ARG A 188 9.39 2.86 -13.37
N ILE A 189 9.74 3.69 -14.33
CA ILE A 189 8.80 4.48 -15.13
C ILE A 189 8.98 4.19 -16.61
N VAL A 190 7.90 4.33 -17.39
CA VAL A 190 7.91 4.08 -18.84
C VAL A 190 8.78 5.11 -19.56
N ASP A 191 8.59 6.38 -19.21
CA ASP A 191 9.15 7.53 -19.89
C ASP A 191 10.50 7.97 -19.31
N PHE A 192 11.26 7.04 -18.73
CA PHE A 192 12.58 7.31 -18.13
C PHE A 192 13.59 8.03 -19.05
N PRO A 193 13.60 7.87 -20.40
CA PRO A 193 14.53 8.61 -21.26
C PRO A 193 14.33 10.13 -21.25
N ARG A 194 13.13 10.58 -20.85
CA ARG A 194 12.76 12.01 -20.73
C ARG A 194 13.29 12.64 -19.44
N VAL A 195 13.66 11.83 -18.45
CA VAL A 195 14.20 12.31 -17.17
C VAL A 195 15.69 12.67 -17.32
N LYS A 196 16.05 13.90 -16.94
CA LYS A 196 17.42 14.44 -17.02
C LYS A 196 17.93 14.76 -15.62
N LEU A 197 18.91 13.97 -15.16
CA LEU A 197 19.67 14.27 -13.95
C LEU A 197 20.67 15.38 -14.27
N GLN A 198 20.56 16.55 -13.62
CA GLN A 198 21.47 17.68 -13.87
C GLN A 198 22.61 17.73 -12.86
N SER A 199 22.30 18.10 -11.60
CA SER A 199 23.27 18.17 -10.51
C SER A 199 22.79 17.27 -9.39
N VAL A 200 23.61 16.27 -9.02
CA VAL A 200 23.31 15.31 -7.96
C VAL A 200 24.48 15.32 -6.98
N THR A 201 24.20 15.71 -5.75
CA THR A 201 25.21 15.74 -4.67
C THR A 201 25.73 14.32 -4.38
N GLU A 202 27.04 14.19 -4.14
CA GLU A 202 27.71 12.93 -3.83
C GLU A 202 27.47 12.48 -2.38
N VAL A 203 26.27 11.97 -2.11
CA VAL A 203 25.91 11.33 -0.84
C VAL A 203 25.32 9.95 -1.08
N ALA A 204 25.20 9.15 -0.02
CA ALA A 204 24.52 7.86 -0.05
C ALA A 204 23.30 7.86 0.88
N VAL A 205 22.33 7.03 0.54
CA VAL A 205 21.13 6.77 1.32
C VAL A 205 21.34 5.48 2.09
N ILE A 206 21.00 5.45 3.38
CA ILE A 206 21.10 4.24 4.18
C ILE A 206 20.22 3.13 3.61
N GLY A 207 20.65 1.87 3.75
CA GLY A 207 19.97 0.72 3.17
C GLY A 207 18.46 0.66 3.46
N PRO A 208 18.00 0.79 4.72
CA PRO A 208 16.57 0.77 5.05
C PRO A 208 15.75 1.88 4.38
N GLY A 209 16.35 3.03 4.09
CA GLY A 209 15.69 4.17 3.46
C GLY A 209 15.74 4.16 1.92
N ALA A 210 16.58 3.31 1.33
CA ALA A 210 16.82 3.34 -0.11
C ALA A 210 15.61 2.89 -0.94
N GLU A 211 15.03 1.72 -0.62
CA GLU A 211 13.85 1.23 -1.37
C GLU A 211 12.62 2.14 -1.24
N PRO A 212 12.24 2.61 -0.04
CA PRO A 212 11.16 3.59 0.13
C PRO A 212 11.39 4.87 -0.66
N LEU A 213 12.62 5.41 -0.65
CA LEU A 213 12.93 6.62 -1.40
C LEU A 213 12.90 6.39 -2.92
N ILE A 214 13.42 5.26 -3.40
CA ILE A 214 13.31 4.86 -4.81
C ILE A 214 11.84 4.82 -5.23
N HIS A 215 10.98 4.22 -4.40
CA HIS A 215 9.56 4.09 -4.70
C HIS A 215 8.84 5.44 -4.71
N LEU A 216 9.07 6.27 -3.69
CA LEU A 216 8.52 7.64 -3.63
C LEU A 216 8.91 8.45 -4.86
N LEU A 217 10.20 8.45 -5.20
CA LEU A 217 10.70 9.18 -6.37
C LEU A 217 10.16 8.61 -7.68
N ALA A 218 9.98 7.29 -7.79
CA ALA A 218 9.38 6.69 -8.98
C ALA A 218 7.95 7.18 -9.20
N GLU A 219 7.13 7.27 -8.14
CA GLU A 219 5.77 7.81 -8.25
C GLU A 219 5.75 9.28 -8.68
N LEU A 220 6.67 10.11 -8.16
CA LEU A 220 6.76 11.52 -8.56
C LEU A 220 7.26 11.69 -9.99
N LEU A 221 8.27 10.92 -10.41
CA LEU A 221 8.79 10.95 -11.78
C LEU A 221 7.74 10.51 -12.79
N ASP A 222 6.96 9.47 -12.47
CA ASP A 222 5.89 8.96 -13.33
C ASP A 222 4.79 10.00 -13.54
N ASN A 223 4.39 10.67 -12.46
CA ASN A 223 3.45 11.80 -12.53
C ASN A 223 4.02 12.92 -13.40
N ALA A 224 5.24 13.37 -13.12
CA ALA A 224 5.89 14.44 -13.88
C ALA A 224 5.96 14.13 -15.38
N THR A 225 6.31 12.89 -15.75
CA THR A 225 6.34 12.47 -17.16
C THR A 225 4.95 12.36 -17.78
N THR A 226 3.95 11.89 -17.02
CA THR A 226 2.58 11.68 -17.52
C THR A 226 1.87 13.01 -17.80
N PHE A 227 2.07 14.03 -16.96
CA PHE A 227 1.43 15.34 -17.11
C PHE A 227 2.21 16.31 -18.00
N SER A 228 3.43 15.94 -18.40
CA SER A 228 4.26 16.73 -19.31
C SER A 228 4.05 16.35 -20.78
N PRO A 229 4.08 17.30 -21.72
CA PRO A 229 4.09 17.03 -23.15
C PRO A 229 5.18 16.00 -23.55
N PRO A 230 4.94 15.12 -24.54
CA PRO A 230 5.80 13.96 -24.81
C PRO A 230 7.25 14.32 -25.21
N HIS A 231 7.47 15.54 -25.69
CA HIS A 231 8.79 16.06 -26.07
C HIS A 231 9.47 16.88 -24.97
N ALA A 232 8.75 17.22 -23.89
CA ALA A 232 9.29 18.00 -22.79
C ALA A 232 10.13 17.11 -21.85
N PRO A 233 11.35 17.55 -21.47
CA PRO A 233 12.16 16.86 -20.46
C PRO A 233 11.60 17.11 -19.06
N VAL A 234 11.85 16.14 -18.16
CA VAL A 234 11.66 16.30 -16.72
C VAL A 234 13.05 16.43 -16.09
N GLU A 235 13.29 17.55 -15.44
CA GLU A 235 14.61 17.89 -14.88
C GLU A 235 14.66 17.50 -13.41
N VAL A 236 15.76 16.86 -13.00
CA VAL A 236 15.95 16.42 -11.62
C VAL A 236 17.27 16.94 -11.08
N THR A 237 17.20 17.62 -9.95
CA THR A 237 18.34 18.13 -9.20
C THR A 237 18.32 17.60 -7.78
N ALA A 238 19.48 17.42 -7.17
CA ALA A 238 19.60 17.02 -5.77
C ALA A 238 20.76 17.77 -5.10
N SER A 239 20.41 18.65 -4.16
CA SER A 239 21.34 19.54 -3.47
C SER A 239 21.35 19.30 -1.96
N GLU A 240 22.50 19.49 -1.32
CA GLU A 240 22.57 19.48 0.14
C GLU A 240 22.01 20.78 0.72
N VAL A 241 21.15 20.64 1.72
CA VAL A 241 20.53 21.73 2.48
C VAL A 241 20.74 21.51 3.97
N PRO A 242 20.58 22.53 4.84
CA PRO A 242 20.80 22.37 6.27
C PRO A 242 20.01 21.20 6.90
N SER A 243 18.79 20.94 6.42
CA SER A 243 17.91 19.87 6.88
C SER A 243 18.18 18.47 6.27
N GLY A 244 19.06 18.35 5.27
CA GLY A 244 19.36 17.07 4.61
C GLY A 244 19.67 17.23 3.12
N ILE A 245 18.97 16.50 2.25
CA ILE A 245 19.05 16.66 0.79
C ILE A 245 17.69 17.12 0.27
N ALA A 246 17.68 18.17 -0.56
CA ALA A 246 16.52 18.58 -1.34
C ALA A 246 16.64 17.98 -2.75
N ILE A 247 15.68 17.13 -3.13
CA ILE A 247 15.53 16.59 -4.47
C ILE A 247 14.40 17.34 -5.16
N GLU A 248 14.70 18.07 -6.24
CA GLU A 248 13.71 18.80 -7.02
C GLU A 248 13.45 18.06 -8.33
N ILE A 249 12.19 17.78 -8.61
CA ILE A 249 11.69 17.21 -9.87
C ILE A 249 10.84 18.29 -10.52
N GLU A 250 11.35 18.87 -11.60
CA GLU A 250 10.68 19.94 -12.32
C GLU A 250 10.17 19.46 -13.68
N ASP A 251 8.88 19.69 -13.90
CA ASP A 251 8.19 19.34 -15.12
C ASP A 251 7.74 20.60 -15.90
N ARG A 252 7.32 20.39 -17.14
CA ARG A 252 6.82 21.44 -18.05
C ARG A 252 5.38 21.13 -18.49
N GLY A 253 4.64 20.45 -17.61
CA GLY A 253 3.27 20.05 -17.83
C GLY A 253 2.25 21.15 -17.58
N VAL A 254 1.01 20.73 -17.39
CA VAL A 254 -0.05 21.62 -16.92
C VAL A 254 0.13 21.82 -15.43
N GLY A 255 0.31 23.06 -14.98
CA GLY A 255 0.34 23.39 -13.56
C GLY A 255 -0.95 23.01 -12.82
N LEU A 256 -0.91 23.05 -11.49
CA LEU A 256 -2.06 22.70 -10.64
C LEU A 256 -3.08 23.84 -10.60
N THR A 257 -4.35 23.56 -10.91
CA THR A 257 -5.46 24.48 -10.58
C THR A 257 -5.65 24.54 -9.06
N GLU A 258 -6.37 25.57 -8.58
CA GLU A 258 -6.63 25.72 -7.14
C GLU A 258 -7.39 24.52 -6.57
N GLU A 259 -8.43 24.04 -7.27
CA GLU A 259 -9.22 22.90 -6.79
C GLU A 259 -8.39 21.61 -6.74
N VAL A 260 -7.47 21.44 -7.70
CA VAL A 260 -6.55 20.30 -7.71
C VAL A 260 -5.54 20.45 -6.58
N ARG A 261 -4.98 21.64 -6.33
CA ARG A 261 -4.03 21.88 -5.24
C ARG A 261 -4.64 21.56 -3.88
N GLU A 262 -5.82 22.08 -3.57
CA GLU A 262 -6.54 21.78 -2.31
C GLU A 262 -6.82 20.28 -2.15
N ARG A 263 -7.08 19.56 -3.26
CA ARG A 263 -7.24 18.11 -3.23
C ARG A 263 -5.93 17.40 -2.94
N VAL A 264 -4.84 17.80 -3.59
CA VAL A 264 -3.51 17.23 -3.34
C VAL A 264 -3.09 17.47 -1.90
N GLU A 265 -3.24 18.69 -1.39
CA GLU A 265 -2.93 19.04 0.01
C GLU A 265 -3.73 18.18 0.99
N ARG A 266 -5.03 17.98 0.74
CA ARG A 266 -5.84 17.05 1.54
C ARG A 266 -5.34 15.63 1.48
N VAL A 267 -4.94 15.11 0.32
CA VAL A 267 -4.37 13.74 0.21
C VAL A 267 -3.04 13.63 0.94
N MET A 268 -2.19 14.66 0.84
CA MET A 268 -0.91 14.72 1.54
C MET A 268 -1.10 14.82 3.06
N ALA A 269 -2.11 15.56 3.54
CA ALA A 269 -2.45 15.66 4.96
C ALA A 269 -3.17 14.42 5.53
N ASN A 270 -4.10 13.83 4.78
CA ASN A 270 -4.98 12.74 5.21
C ASN A 270 -4.30 11.37 5.26
N ALA A 271 -3.01 11.26 4.95
CA ALA A 271 -2.28 10.03 5.26
C ALA A 271 -2.37 9.67 6.77
N LEU A 272 -2.65 10.64 7.65
CA LEU A 272 -2.85 10.47 9.09
C LEU A 272 -3.89 9.40 9.47
N THR A 273 -5.02 9.31 8.78
CA THR A 273 -6.18 8.54 9.27
C THR A 273 -6.33 7.17 8.61
N GLY A 274 -5.36 6.77 7.80
CA GLY A 274 -5.47 5.63 6.88
C GLY A 274 -6.26 6.01 5.62
N ILE A 275 -5.99 5.34 4.51
CA ILE A 275 -6.56 5.73 3.22
C ILE A 275 -8.01 5.24 3.15
N HIS A 276 -8.94 6.17 3.07
CA HIS A 276 -10.34 5.84 2.80
C HIS A 276 -10.36 5.39 1.34
N LEU A 277 -10.48 4.10 1.08
CA LEU A 277 -10.59 3.57 -0.28
C LEU A 277 -11.72 4.25 -1.08
N ALA A 278 -12.78 4.69 -0.40
CA ALA A 278 -13.86 5.49 -0.96
C ALA A 278 -13.40 6.88 -1.48
N SER A 279 -12.32 7.44 -0.93
CA SER A 279 -11.75 8.73 -1.34
C SER A 279 -10.81 8.64 -2.54
N LEU A 280 -10.46 7.42 -2.99
CA LEU A 280 -9.63 7.22 -4.18
C LEU A 280 -10.32 7.66 -5.48
N GLY A 281 -11.65 7.83 -5.49
CA GLY A 281 -12.41 8.43 -6.59
C GLY A 281 -12.24 7.73 -7.95
N GLU A 282 -12.92 8.23 -8.98
CA GLU A 282 -12.86 7.71 -10.36
C GLU A 282 -11.51 7.98 -11.07
N VAL A 283 -10.54 8.61 -10.39
CA VAL A 283 -9.23 8.94 -10.98
C VAL A 283 -8.16 8.04 -10.37
N THR A 284 -7.85 7.02 -11.15
CA THR A 284 -6.80 6.00 -11.05
C THR A 284 -5.39 6.57 -10.85
N GLN A 285 -5.12 7.32 -9.78
CA GLN A 285 -3.80 7.88 -9.47
C GLN A 285 -3.38 7.49 -8.06
N LEU A 286 -2.89 6.26 -7.92
CA LEU A 286 -2.34 5.72 -6.68
C LEU A 286 -1.07 6.46 -6.21
N GLY A 287 -0.44 7.25 -7.09
CA GLY A 287 0.88 7.85 -6.86
C GLY A 287 0.95 8.79 -5.67
N LEU A 288 0.10 9.82 -5.59
CA LEU A 288 0.15 10.80 -4.50
C LEU A 288 -0.15 10.20 -3.12
N PRO A 289 -1.17 9.34 -2.94
CA PRO A 289 -1.37 8.63 -1.67
C PRO A 289 -0.17 7.76 -1.26
N VAL A 290 0.50 7.09 -2.21
CA VAL A 290 1.72 6.32 -1.94
C VAL A 290 2.87 7.24 -1.52
N VAL A 291 3.08 8.34 -2.24
CA VAL A 291 4.11 9.35 -1.92
C VAL A 291 3.90 9.89 -0.51
N SER A 292 2.68 10.31 -0.17
CA SER A 292 2.35 10.82 1.16
C SER A 292 2.67 9.82 2.26
N ARG A 293 2.28 8.55 2.07
CA ARG A 293 2.54 7.50 3.04
C ARG A 293 4.03 7.22 3.23
N LEU A 294 4.77 7.03 2.13
CA LEU A 294 6.21 6.75 2.17
C LEU A 294 6.98 7.91 2.78
N ALA A 295 6.61 9.14 2.41
CA ALA A 295 7.18 10.37 2.95
C ALA A 295 7.02 10.40 4.46
N ARG A 296 5.81 10.20 4.98
CA ARG A 296 5.55 10.18 6.42
C ARG A 296 6.29 9.06 7.15
N GLU A 297 6.22 7.82 6.66
CA GLU A 297 6.83 6.66 7.32
C GLU A 297 8.36 6.82 7.46
N HIS A 298 9.00 7.45 6.48
CA HIS A 298 10.44 7.69 6.46
C HIS A 298 10.80 9.12 6.90
N GLY A 299 9.77 9.91 7.26
CA GLY A 299 9.75 11.35 7.54
C GLY A 299 10.56 12.21 6.57
N CYS A 300 10.38 11.95 5.28
CA CYS A 300 10.64 12.90 4.22
C CYS A 300 9.48 13.91 4.14
N GLU A 301 9.77 15.11 3.67
CA GLU A 301 8.73 16.12 3.37
C GLU A 301 8.61 16.25 1.86
N VAL A 302 7.39 16.43 1.36
CA VAL A 302 7.12 16.60 -0.06
C VAL A 302 6.24 17.83 -0.24
N ASP A 303 6.72 18.77 -1.04
CA ASP A 303 6.04 20.01 -1.35
C ASP A 303 5.89 20.14 -2.87
N LEU A 304 4.71 20.58 -3.35
CA LEU A 304 4.44 20.77 -4.77
C LEU A 304 4.28 22.25 -5.06
N ARG A 305 5.17 22.78 -5.89
CA ARG A 305 5.22 24.20 -6.25
C ARG A 305 4.96 24.39 -7.74
N THR A 306 4.63 25.61 -8.12
CA THR A 306 4.58 25.99 -9.54
C THR A 306 6.00 26.00 -10.11
N SER A 307 6.19 25.33 -11.25
CA SER A 307 7.44 25.33 -12.01
C SER A 307 7.63 26.67 -12.73
N ALA A 308 8.87 27.09 -12.95
CA ALA A 308 9.17 28.28 -13.74
C ALA A 308 8.74 28.12 -15.21
N TYR A 309 8.56 26.88 -15.66
CA TYR A 309 8.11 26.52 -17.01
C TYR A 309 6.59 26.35 -17.12
N GLY A 310 5.82 26.69 -16.07
CA GLY A 310 4.36 26.60 -16.05
C GLY A 310 3.79 25.24 -15.64
N GLY A 311 4.64 24.24 -15.42
CA GLY A 311 4.27 22.93 -14.88
C GLY A 311 4.33 22.86 -13.36
N VAL A 312 4.73 21.70 -12.83
CA VAL A 312 4.89 21.47 -11.39
C VAL A 312 6.35 21.21 -11.03
N ARG A 313 6.77 21.71 -9.87
CA ARG A 313 8.04 21.38 -9.22
C ARG A 313 7.75 20.65 -7.92
N ALA A 314 8.04 19.35 -7.89
CA ALA A 314 7.98 18.55 -6.67
C ALA A 314 9.32 18.64 -5.94
N VAL A 315 9.30 19.08 -4.69
CA VAL A 315 10.47 19.17 -3.81
C VAL A 315 10.36 18.11 -2.73
N VAL A 316 11.29 17.17 -2.71
CA VAL A 316 11.39 16.12 -1.69
C VAL A 316 12.56 16.43 -0.77
N LEU A 317 12.27 16.71 0.49
CA LEU A 317 13.28 16.87 1.52
C LEU A 317 13.57 15.52 2.19
N VAL A 318 14.76 14.99 1.95
CA VAL A 318 15.25 13.76 2.58
C VAL A 318 16.01 14.13 3.85
N PRO A 319 15.57 13.65 5.04
CA PRO A 319 16.16 14.04 6.31
C PRO A 319 17.56 13.44 6.51
N ARG A 320 18.44 14.16 7.23
CA ARG A 320 19.83 13.72 7.52
C ARG A 320 19.95 12.28 8.04
N ARG A 321 18.98 11.79 8.81
CA ARG A 321 18.99 10.41 9.34
C ARG A 321 18.99 9.32 8.26
N LEU A 322 18.54 9.63 7.05
CA LEU A 322 18.54 8.69 5.92
C LEU A 322 19.80 8.82 5.05
N ILE A 323 20.68 9.78 5.33
CA ILE A 323 21.82 10.13 4.50
C ILE A 323 23.10 9.72 5.21
N THR A 324 24.09 9.27 4.44
CA THR A 324 25.42 8.92 4.88
C THR A 324 26.43 9.27 3.79
N THR A 325 27.72 9.23 4.12
CA THR A 325 28.79 9.41 3.14
C THR A 325 28.80 8.25 2.15
N VAL A 326 29.13 8.53 0.89
CA VAL A 326 29.24 7.49 -0.14
C VAL A 326 30.26 6.44 0.31
N PRO A 327 29.86 5.16 0.49
CA PRO A 327 30.82 4.12 0.81
C PRO A 327 31.81 4.01 -0.36
N PRO A 328 33.13 3.89 -0.13
CA PRO A 328 34.08 3.76 -1.21
C PRO A 328 33.68 2.56 -2.08
N SER A 329 33.35 2.84 -3.34
CA SER A 329 33.00 1.81 -4.30
C SER A 329 34.21 0.92 -4.52
N VAL A 330 34.20 -0.27 -3.91
CA VAL A 330 35.15 -1.31 -4.27
C VAL A 330 34.66 -1.89 -5.60
N ILE A 331 34.90 -1.16 -6.69
CA ILE A 331 34.85 -1.76 -8.02
C ILE A 331 35.97 -2.79 -8.03
N ARG A 332 35.63 -4.03 -7.66
CA ARG A 332 36.51 -5.18 -7.80
C ARG A 332 36.53 -5.51 -9.29
N ILE A 333 37.24 -4.70 -10.07
CA ILE A 333 37.68 -5.10 -11.40
C ILE A 333 38.39 -6.43 -11.17
N PRO A 334 37.94 -7.56 -11.74
CA PRO A 334 38.74 -8.76 -11.72
C PRO A 334 40.03 -8.39 -12.44
N GLN A 335 41.10 -8.09 -11.69
CA GLN A 335 42.42 -8.02 -12.29
C GLN A 335 42.60 -9.37 -12.98
N PRO A 336 42.86 -9.41 -14.30
CA PRO A 336 43.25 -10.66 -14.92
C PRO A 336 44.45 -11.13 -14.09
N ALA A 337 44.29 -12.29 -13.45
CA ALA A 337 45.38 -12.89 -12.71
C ALA A 337 46.55 -12.92 -13.69
N ARG A 338 47.58 -12.10 -13.42
CA ARG A 338 48.85 -12.20 -14.14
C ARG A 338 49.35 -13.60 -13.81
N ARG A 339 49.00 -14.56 -14.65
CA ARG A 339 49.74 -15.81 -14.78
C ARG A 339 51.16 -15.37 -15.04
N ARG A 340 51.99 -15.40 -14.00
CA ARG A 340 53.44 -15.39 -14.19
C ARG A 340 53.69 -16.56 -15.15
N ALA A 341 54.15 -16.24 -16.35
CA ALA A 341 54.72 -17.24 -17.24
C ALA A 341 55.94 -17.81 -16.51
N GLY A 342 55.72 -18.92 -15.80
CA GLY A 342 56.81 -19.76 -15.32
C GLY A 342 57.46 -20.37 -16.56
N GLY A 343 58.71 -20.01 -16.81
CA GLY A 343 59.52 -20.66 -17.84
C GLY A 343 59.64 -22.17 -17.58
N PRO A 344 59.96 -22.97 -18.61
CA PRO A 344 59.97 -24.42 -18.51
C PRO A 344 61.10 -24.88 -17.58
N THR A 345 60.71 -25.46 -16.44
CA THR A 345 61.62 -26.24 -15.59
C THR A 345 61.91 -27.59 -16.26
N PRO A 346 63.19 -28.01 -16.41
CA PRO A 346 63.51 -29.31 -16.97
C PRO A 346 63.11 -30.43 -15.99
N PRO A 347 62.72 -31.61 -16.48
CA PRO A 347 62.33 -32.73 -15.63
C PRO A 347 63.56 -33.28 -14.89
N ARG A 348 63.48 -33.36 -13.57
CA ARG A 348 64.43 -34.12 -12.75
C ARG A 348 64.05 -35.61 -12.81
N PRO A 349 65.02 -36.54 -12.96
CA PRO A 349 64.74 -37.97 -12.99
C PRO A 349 64.29 -38.45 -11.61
N VAL A 350 63.18 -39.18 -11.58
CA VAL A 350 62.70 -39.90 -10.40
C VAL A 350 63.40 -41.26 -10.38
N MET A 351 64.29 -41.47 -9.43
CA MET A 351 64.75 -42.83 -9.10
C MET A 351 63.66 -43.50 -8.26
N VAL A 352 63.13 -44.61 -8.78
CA VAL A 352 62.34 -45.54 -7.99
C VAL A 352 63.30 -46.28 -7.07
N ARG A 353 63.09 -46.14 -5.76
CA ARG A 353 63.79 -46.91 -4.74
C ARG A 353 62.73 -47.69 -3.99
N ASP A 354 62.72 -49.01 -4.18
CA ASP A 354 61.95 -49.94 -3.34
C ASP A 354 62.35 -49.73 -1.88
N ALA A 355 61.37 -49.44 -1.03
CA ALA A 355 61.54 -49.39 0.41
C ALA A 355 60.38 -50.10 1.11
N ALA A 356 60.77 -51.08 1.92
CA ALA A 356 59.98 -51.95 2.77
C ALA A 356 59.08 -51.19 3.78
N PRO A 357 58.04 -51.82 4.34
CA PRO A 357 57.07 -51.15 5.20
C PRO A 357 57.63 -50.87 6.60
N GLU A 358 57.52 -49.62 7.07
CA GLU A 358 57.72 -49.23 8.48
C GLU A 358 56.46 -49.52 9.33
N PRO A 359 56.60 -49.79 10.64
CA PRO A 359 55.50 -50.19 11.50
C PRO A 359 54.66 -49.01 12.00
N ALA A 360 53.34 -49.19 12.04
CA ALA A 360 52.37 -48.21 12.53
C ALA A 360 52.37 -48.11 14.07
N GLU A 361 52.65 -46.93 14.63
CA GLU A 361 52.46 -46.64 16.05
C GLU A 361 50.98 -46.55 16.43
N VAL A 362 50.56 -47.35 17.41
CA VAL A 362 49.20 -47.36 17.97
C VAL A 362 49.12 -46.35 19.13
N ARG A 363 48.34 -45.27 18.98
CA ARG A 363 48.04 -44.35 20.09
C ARG A 363 47.09 -45.00 21.10
N LYS A 364 47.46 -44.98 22.38
CA LYS A 364 46.68 -45.48 23.53
C LYS A 364 46.00 -44.31 24.27
N THR A 365 44.81 -44.56 24.83
CA THR A 365 44.17 -43.65 25.79
C THR A 365 44.77 -43.84 27.20
N PRO A 366 44.54 -42.93 28.17
CA PRO A 366 45.13 -43.01 29.50
C PRO A 366 44.83 -44.28 30.31
N ASN A 367 43.83 -45.08 29.93
CA ASN A 367 43.51 -46.39 30.56
C ASN A 367 43.91 -47.61 29.71
N GLY A 368 44.83 -47.47 28.74
CA GLY A 368 45.56 -48.62 28.17
C GLY A 368 44.83 -49.51 27.16
N LEU A 369 43.63 -49.15 26.69
CA LEU A 369 42.89 -49.88 25.65
C LEU A 369 43.06 -49.25 24.25
N PRO A 370 43.12 -50.04 23.15
CA PRO A 370 43.38 -49.54 21.80
C PRO A 370 42.18 -48.78 21.20
N GLN A 371 42.45 -47.64 20.57
CA GLN A 371 41.43 -46.75 19.98
C GLN A 371 41.11 -47.17 18.53
N ARG A 372 39.91 -47.69 18.26
CA ARG A 372 39.47 -48.08 16.91
C ARG A 372 39.00 -46.84 16.13
N ARG A 373 39.68 -46.53 15.01
CA ARG A 373 39.25 -45.52 14.03
C ARG A 373 37.97 -46.02 13.34
N ARG A 374 36.85 -45.31 13.44
CA ARG A 374 35.70 -45.51 12.54
C ARG A 374 35.93 -44.67 11.29
N GLU A 375 36.16 -45.32 10.17
CA GLU A 375 36.02 -44.71 8.85
C GLU A 375 34.54 -44.38 8.62
N SER A 376 34.26 -43.14 8.23
CA SER A 376 32.93 -42.74 7.77
C SER A 376 32.75 -43.24 6.34
N PRO A 377 31.66 -43.93 5.99
CA PRO A 377 31.46 -44.41 4.63
C PRO A 377 31.18 -43.24 3.68
N VAL A 378 31.84 -43.28 2.53
CA VAL A 378 31.54 -42.46 1.34
C VAL A 378 30.09 -42.75 0.90
N PRO A 379 29.23 -41.74 0.67
CA PRO A 379 27.88 -41.98 0.17
C PRO A 379 27.92 -42.32 -1.33
N THR A 380 27.51 -43.54 -1.68
CA THR A 380 27.13 -43.97 -3.03
C THR A 380 25.81 -43.29 -3.45
N PRO A 381 25.65 -42.88 -4.72
CA PRO A 381 24.37 -42.32 -5.18
C PRO A 381 23.30 -43.42 -5.26
N ILE A 382 22.19 -43.22 -4.56
CA ILE A 382 20.98 -44.02 -4.70
C ILE A 382 20.22 -43.49 -5.92
N VAL A 383 20.03 -44.35 -6.94
CA VAL A 383 19.03 -44.14 -7.99
C VAL A 383 17.66 -44.30 -7.36
N MET A 384 16.94 -43.19 -7.15
CA MET A 384 15.55 -43.23 -6.72
C MET A 384 14.67 -43.59 -7.92
N ALA A 385 14.07 -44.78 -7.89
CA ALA A 385 12.90 -45.09 -8.70
C ALA A 385 11.75 -44.16 -8.27
N THR A 386 11.11 -43.52 -9.25
CA THR A 386 9.92 -42.68 -9.04
C THR A 386 8.76 -43.50 -8.48
N PRO A 387 8.10 -43.08 -7.39
CA PRO A 387 6.87 -43.72 -6.94
C PRO A 387 5.71 -43.37 -7.86
N THR A 388 4.98 -44.41 -8.29
CA THR A 388 3.70 -44.31 -9.00
C THR A 388 2.66 -43.60 -8.10
N PRO A 389 1.94 -42.57 -8.58
CA PRO A 389 0.91 -41.92 -7.78
C PRO A 389 -0.31 -42.85 -7.55
N PRO A 390 -0.98 -42.77 -6.38
CA PRO A 390 -2.18 -43.54 -6.11
C PRO A 390 -3.36 -43.06 -6.98
N ALA A 391 -4.16 -44.01 -7.45
CA ALA A 391 -5.36 -43.77 -8.23
C ALA A 391 -6.39 -42.93 -7.47
N ALA A 392 -6.86 -41.85 -8.09
CA ALA A 392 -7.99 -41.05 -7.61
C ALA A 392 -9.31 -41.85 -7.68
N PRO A 393 -10.25 -41.64 -6.76
CA PRO A 393 -11.55 -42.31 -6.78
C PRO A 393 -12.40 -41.86 -7.97
N ALA A 394 -13.09 -42.82 -8.57
CA ALA A 394 -13.95 -42.64 -9.73
C ALA A 394 -15.13 -41.70 -9.42
N ALA A 395 -15.16 -40.53 -10.04
CA ALA A 395 -16.36 -39.69 -10.14
C ALA A 395 -17.23 -40.17 -11.32
N SER A 396 -18.53 -40.24 -11.05
CA SER A 396 -19.59 -40.70 -11.93
C SER A 396 -19.65 -39.98 -13.29
N ARG A 397 -19.98 -40.75 -14.33
CA ARG A 397 -20.26 -40.30 -15.69
C ARG A 397 -21.40 -39.26 -15.74
N GLY A 398 -21.15 -38.13 -16.41
CA GLY A 398 -22.13 -37.13 -16.82
C GLY A 398 -21.72 -36.54 -18.18
N THR A 399 -22.51 -36.89 -19.19
CA THR A 399 -22.60 -36.53 -20.61
C THR A 399 -21.95 -35.21 -21.13
N SER A 400 -21.15 -35.37 -22.19
CA SER A 400 -21.01 -34.56 -23.44
C SER A 400 -21.03 -33.02 -23.41
N GLY A 401 -19.91 -32.43 -23.81
CA GLY A 401 -19.82 -31.06 -24.36
C GLY A 401 -18.41 -30.78 -24.91
N THR A 402 -18.32 -30.39 -26.17
CA THR A 402 -17.10 -30.15 -26.98
C THR A 402 -16.16 -29.05 -26.43
N PRO A 403 -14.85 -29.07 -26.74
CA PRO A 403 -13.89 -28.10 -26.22
C PRO A 403 -14.00 -26.75 -26.94
N ARG A 404 -14.28 -25.68 -26.18
CA ARG A 404 -14.29 -24.28 -26.64
C ARG A 404 -12.86 -23.74 -26.72
N GLN A 405 -12.47 -23.24 -27.89
CA GLN A 405 -11.19 -22.55 -28.13
C GLN A 405 -11.18 -21.18 -27.42
N PRO A 406 -10.05 -20.74 -26.81
CA PRO A 406 -9.94 -19.43 -26.20
C PRO A 406 -9.47 -18.39 -27.24
N GLY A 407 -10.39 -17.53 -27.68
CA GLY A 407 -10.08 -16.43 -28.58
C GLY A 407 -11.35 -15.79 -29.13
N LEU A 408 -12.05 -15.00 -28.31
CA LEU A 408 -13.14 -14.09 -28.68
C LEU A 408 -13.53 -13.26 -27.45
N MET A 409 -12.58 -12.46 -26.94
CA MET A 409 -12.79 -11.46 -25.88
C MET A 409 -12.11 -10.12 -26.27
N TRP A 410 -12.04 -9.83 -27.57
CA TRP A 410 -11.44 -8.58 -28.09
C TRP A 410 -12.39 -7.75 -28.97
N GLU A 411 -13.51 -8.31 -29.45
CA GLU A 411 -14.49 -7.58 -30.27
C GLU A 411 -15.70 -7.02 -29.48
N ALA A 412 -15.79 -7.27 -28.17
CA ALA A 412 -16.87 -6.74 -27.33
C ALA A 412 -16.52 -5.40 -26.64
N PHE A 413 -15.33 -4.83 -26.91
CA PHE A 413 -14.85 -3.61 -26.23
C PHE A 413 -14.69 -2.38 -27.15
N ASN A 414 -14.86 -2.53 -28.47
CA ASN A 414 -14.76 -1.43 -29.44
C ASN A 414 -15.93 -1.48 -30.43
N GLY A 415 -17.07 -0.93 -30.04
CA GLY A 415 -18.21 -0.87 -30.94
C GLY A 415 -19.40 -0.10 -30.41
N ASP A 416 -19.20 1.15 -29.96
CA ASP A 416 -20.33 2.08 -29.95
C ASP A 416 -19.91 3.56 -30.00
N LYS A 417 -19.71 4.06 -31.22
CA LYS A 417 -19.91 5.48 -31.59
C LYS A 417 -20.16 5.56 -33.09
N ARG A 418 -21.43 5.63 -33.51
CA ARG A 418 -21.86 6.48 -34.64
C ARG A 418 -23.39 6.61 -34.74
N SER A 419 -23.79 7.88 -34.79
CA SER A 419 -24.99 8.47 -35.41
C SER A 419 -26.38 8.01 -34.94
N VAL A 420 -26.95 8.84 -34.07
CA VAL A 420 -28.39 9.12 -34.05
C VAL A 420 -28.72 9.92 -35.32
N ALA A 421 -29.55 9.34 -36.18
CA ALA A 421 -30.29 10.05 -37.22
C ALA A 421 -31.75 9.55 -37.18
N GLU A 422 -32.66 10.49 -37.30
CA GLU A 422 -34.10 10.42 -37.02
C GLU A 422 -34.90 9.41 -37.87
N PRO A 423 -36.09 8.99 -37.40
CA PRO A 423 -36.92 8.00 -38.08
C PRO A 423 -37.71 8.60 -39.25
N SER A 424 -37.64 7.90 -40.38
CA SER A 424 -38.40 8.11 -41.60
C SER A 424 -39.89 7.78 -41.44
N THR A 425 -40.74 8.75 -41.78
CA THR A 425 -42.18 8.59 -42.09
C THR A 425 -42.36 7.96 -43.48
N PRO A 426 -43.40 7.13 -43.71
CA PRO A 426 -43.69 6.60 -45.05
C PRO A 426 -44.50 7.62 -45.88
N HIS A 427 -43.97 7.98 -47.05
CA HIS A 427 -44.70 8.71 -48.09
C HIS A 427 -45.42 7.70 -49.01
N SER A 428 -46.74 7.80 -49.06
CA SER A 428 -47.59 7.35 -50.16
C SER A 428 -47.57 8.39 -51.29
N GLU A 429 -47.30 7.94 -52.51
CA GLU A 429 -47.36 8.71 -53.76
C GLU A 429 -48.79 9.20 -54.08
N PRO A 430 -48.91 10.32 -54.81
CA PRO A 430 -49.96 10.49 -55.81
C PRO A 430 -49.37 10.52 -57.22
N SER A 431 -50.00 9.77 -58.12
CA SER A 431 -49.83 9.82 -59.56
C SER A 431 -50.42 11.10 -60.15
N ASP A 432 -49.69 11.72 -61.09
CA ASP A 432 -50.16 12.83 -61.91
C ASP A 432 -50.97 12.35 -63.12
N GLU A 433 -52.04 13.11 -63.37
CA GLU A 433 -52.69 13.49 -64.65
C GLU A 433 -53.40 12.50 -65.58
N VAL A 434 -54.51 13.05 -66.13
CA VAL A 434 -55.18 12.85 -67.43
C VAL A 434 -56.56 12.15 -67.39
N GLU A 435 -57.54 12.95 -67.85
CA GLU A 435 -58.97 12.71 -68.20
C GLU A 435 -60.03 12.55 -67.10
#